data_AF-A0A1W9PYZ9-F1
#
_entry.id   AF-A0A1W9PYZ9-F1
#
_cell.length_a   1.000
_cell.length_b   1.000
_cell.length_c   1.000
_cell.angle_alpha   90.00
_cell.angle_beta   90.00
_cell.angle_gamma   90.00
#
_symmetry.space_group_name_H-M   'P 1'
#
loop_
_entity.id
_entity.type
_entity.pdbx_description
1 polymer ?
#
loop_
_entity_poly.entity_id
_entity_poly.type
_entity_poly.pdbx_seq_one_letter_code
_entity_poly.pdbx_strand_id
1 'polypeptide(L)'
;MVVKRSVLFLAVAGFILLAARFATANCSVENSRWEKVVEKNGITVYERSITGRPIKEFKAESVFECAPMQVIALLMDRDAASRCFPHCRVFKLLEDLSPYEGLFTAYSIFRGH
;
A
#
# COMPACT_ATOMS: atom_id res chain seq x y z
N MET A 1 46.11 26.58 33.15
CA MET A 1 44.82 25.90 33.46
C MET A 1 43.71 26.16 32.42
N VAL A 2 43.86 27.14 31.52
CA VAL A 2 42.85 27.51 30.50
C VAL A 2 42.77 26.50 29.34
N VAL A 3 43.91 25.97 28.89
CA VAL A 3 44.00 25.03 27.74
C VAL A 3 43.21 23.73 27.97
N LYS A 4 43.25 23.16 29.18
CA LYS A 4 42.51 21.93 29.53
C LYS A 4 41.00 22.12 29.48
N ARG A 5 40.49 23.31 29.84
CA ARG A 5 39.07 23.65 29.76
C ARG A 5 38.62 23.80 28.30
N SER A 6 39.40 24.49 27.47
CA SER A 6 39.08 24.69 26.05
C SER A 6 39.09 23.39 25.24
N VAL A 7 40.03 22.49 25.52
CA VAL A 7 40.09 21.16 24.89
C VAL A 7 38.89 20.29 25.31
N LEU A 8 38.46 20.40 26.57
CA LEU A 8 37.27 19.70 27.07
C LEU A 8 35.99 20.20 26.39
N PHE A 9 35.84 21.51 26.18
CA PHE A 9 34.69 22.08 25.46
C PHE A 9 34.63 21.63 23.99
N LEU A 10 35.78 21.58 23.30
CA LEU A 10 35.87 21.10 21.92
C LEU A 10 35.54 19.61 21.80
N ALA A 11 36.00 18.78 22.74
CA ALA A 11 35.69 17.36 22.78
C ALA A 11 34.20 17.09 23.03
N VAL A 12 33.57 17.86 23.92
CA VAL A 12 32.13 17.77 24.19
C VAL A 12 31.31 18.22 22.98
N ALA A 13 31.68 19.32 22.33
CA ALA A 13 31.00 19.79 21.11
C ALA A 13 31.13 18.77 19.97
N GLY A 14 32.30 18.15 19.80
CA GLY A 14 32.53 17.09 18.82
C GLY A 14 31.67 15.84 19.09
N PHE A 15 31.53 15.45 20.37
CA PHE A 15 30.69 14.32 20.76
C PHE A 15 29.19 14.61 20.53
N ILE A 16 28.73 15.83 20.81
CA ILE A 16 27.35 16.27 20.54
C ILE A 16 27.07 16.25 19.03
N LEU A 17 28.00 16.75 18.21
CA LEU A 17 27.86 16.74 16.75
C LEU A 17 27.88 15.32 16.17
N LEU A 18 28.66 14.41 16.75
CA LEU A 18 28.70 13.00 16.35
C LEU A 18 27.39 12.28 16.73
N ALA A 19 26.88 12.51 17.95
CA ALA A 19 25.59 11.95 18.39
C ALA A 19 24.41 12.43 17.53
N ALA A 20 24.43 13.70 17.09
CA ALA A 20 23.40 14.26 16.21
C ALA A 20 23.36 13.57 14.82
N ARG A 21 24.47 13.02 14.33
CA ARG A 21 24.53 12.29 13.04
C ARG A 21 23.93 10.89 13.11
N PHE A 22 24.00 10.23 14.27
CA PHE A 22 23.35 8.93 14.48
C PHE A 22 21.82 9.08 14.66
N ALA A 23 21.34 10.20 15.20
CA ALA A 23 19.90 10.44 15.38
C ALA A 23 19.12 10.55 14.05
N THR A 24 19.78 10.97 12.96
CA THR A 24 19.15 11.07 11.63
C THR A 24 19.17 9.77 10.82
N ALA A 25 19.83 8.71 11.30
CA ALA A 25 19.89 7.41 10.62
C ALA A 25 18.63 6.54 10.84
N ASN A 26 17.73 6.95 11.74
CA ASN A 26 16.48 6.25 12.03
C ASN A 26 15.29 6.75 11.18
N CYS A 27 15.54 7.25 9.98
CA CYS A 27 14.50 7.24 8.94
C CYS A 27 14.31 5.78 8.48
N SER A 28 13.89 4.91 9.41
CA SER A 28 13.27 3.66 9.02
C SER A 28 12.12 4.02 8.09
N VAL A 29 12.13 3.44 6.90
CA VAL A 29 11.00 3.44 5.98
C VAL A 29 9.86 2.69 6.68
N GLU A 30 9.18 3.37 7.60
CA GLU A 30 8.01 2.84 8.25
C GLU A 30 6.89 2.89 7.21
N ASN A 31 6.69 1.76 6.54
CA ASN A 31 5.42 1.52 5.87
C ASN A 31 4.35 1.71 6.94
N SER A 32 3.55 2.76 6.82
CA SER A 32 2.57 3.09 7.85
C SER A 32 1.64 1.90 8.12
N ARG A 33 1.20 1.78 9.37
CA ARG A 33 0.30 0.72 9.81
C ARG A 33 -1.01 0.79 9.02
N TRP A 34 -1.60 -0.37 8.73
CA TRP A 34 -2.96 -0.44 8.20
C TRP A 34 -3.95 0.12 9.23
N GLU A 35 -4.73 1.11 8.83
CA GLU A 35 -5.76 1.74 9.63
C GLU A 35 -7.13 1.38 9.07
N LYS A 36 -8.06 0.93 9.92
CA LYS A 36 -9.44 0.66 9.51
C LYS A 36 -10.13 2.00 9.22
N VAL A 37 -10.62 2.18 8.00
CA VAL A 37 -11.28 3.42 7.55
C VAL A 37 -12.78 3.25 7.31
N VAL A 38 -13.23 2.03 6.94
CA VAL A 38 -14.64 1.73 6.69
C VAL A 38 -14.96 0.34 7.20
N GLU A 39 -16.13 0.18 7.81
CA GLU A 39 -16.75 -1.12 8.08
C GLU A 39 -18.23 -1.04 7.74
N LYS A 40 -18.66 -1.77 6.71
CA LYS A 40 -20.03 -1.70 6.19
C LYS A 40 -20.41 -3.00 5.49
N ASN A 41 -21.60 -3.52 5.78
CA ASN A 41 -22.18 -4.71 5.14
C ASN A 41 -21.23 -5.93 5.16
N GLY A 42 -20.52 -6.17 6.26
CA GLY A 42 -19.56 -7.27 6.39
C GLY A 42 -18.21 -7.06 5.69
N ILE A 43 -18.01 -5.90 5.05
CA ILE A 43 -16.76 -5.52 4.40
C ILE A 43 -16.01 -4.52 5.30
N THR A 44 -14.74 -4.80 5.57
CA THR A 44 -13.84 -3.91 6.29
C THR A 44 -12.77 -3.40 5.33
N VAL A 45 -12.62 -2.07 5.21
CA VAL A 45 -11.58 -1.43 4.40
C VAL A 45 -10.54 -0.82 5.33
N TYR A 46 -9.28 -1.10 5.02
CA TYR A 46 -8.12 -0.52 5.64
C TYR A 46 -7.36 0.34 4.63
N GLU A 47 -6.75 1.41 5.10
CA GLU A 47 -5.84 2.24 4.32
C GLU A 47 -4.48 2.32 4.99
N ARG A 48 -3.44 2.58 4.20
CA ARG A 48 -2.14 3.01 4.72
C ARG A 48 -1.51 4.03 3.79
N SER A 49 -0.80 4.98 4.37
CA SER A 49 0.05 5.91 3.64
C SER A 49 1.37 5.25 3.25
N ILE A 50 1.89 5.58 2.08
CA ILE A 50 3.23 5.18 1.65
C ILE A 50 4.08 6.42 1.48
N THR A 51 5.24 6.43 2.13
CA THR A 51 6.20 7.52 2.03
C THR A 51 6.55 7.83 0.58
N GLY A 52 6.45 9.11 0.22
CA GLY A 52 6.75 9.59 -1.14
C GLY A 52 5.65 9.32 -2.18
N ARG A 53 4.48 8.81 -1.79
CA ARG A 53 3.34 8.62 -2.70
C ARG A 53 2.19 9.56 -2.36
N PRO A 54 1.55 10.19 -3.36
CA PRO A 54 0.40 11.06 -3.14
C PRO A 54 -0.91 10.28 -2.91
N ILE A 55 -0.88 8.96 -3.13
CA ILE A 55 -2.04 8.06 -2.95
C ILE A 55 -1.77 7.08 -1.81
N LYS A 56 -2.84 6.73 -1.09
CA LYS A 56 -2.83 5.67 -0.10
C LYS A 56 -3.02 4.31 -0.76
N GLU A 57 -2.45 3.28 -0.16
CA GLU A 57 -2.86 1.91 -0.42
C GLU A 57 -4.13 1.58 0.35
N PHE A 58 -4.96 0.70 -0.21
CA PHE A 58 -6.14 0.19 0.45
C PHE A 58 -6.16 -1.34 0.43
N LYS A 59 -6.80 -1.94 1.43
CA LYS A 59 -7.06 -3.37 1.56
C LYS A 59 -8.50 -3.55 2.02
N ALA A 60 -9.29 -4.35 1.28
CA ALA A 60 -10.64 -4.71 1.68
C ALA A 60 -10.70 -6.19 2.10
N GLU A 61 -11.36 -6.46 3.22
CA GLU A 61 -11.55 -7.80 3.78
C GLU A 61 -13.05 -8.08 3.96
N SER A 62 -13.49 -9.30 3.65
CA SER A 62 -14.87 -9.76 3.83
C SER A 62 -14.86 -11.28 4.05
N VAL A 63 -15.94 -11.80 4.64
CA VAL A 63 -16.17 -13.24 4.79
C VAL A 63 -17.30 -13.66 3.86
N PHE A 64 -17.13 -14.79 3.17
CA PHE A 64 -18.15 -15.36 2.29
C PHE A 64 -18.50 -16.77 2.75
N GLU A 65 -19.79 -17.09 2.81
CA GLU A 65 -20.29 -18.43 3.11
C GLU A 65 -20.26 -19.32 1.86
N CYS A 66 -19.06 -19.57 1.34
CA CYS A 66 -18.86 -20.42 0.15
C CYS A 66 -17.48 -21.08 0.17
N ALA A 67 -17.26 -22.07 -0.69
CA ALA A 67 -15.95 -22.68 -0.83
C ALA A 67 -14.98 -21.70 -1.52
N PRO A 68 -13.70 -21.63 -1.10
CA PRO A 68 -12.72 -20.72 -1.72
C PRO A 68 -12.61 -20.86 -3.24
N MET A 69 -12.77 -22.07 -3.77
CA MET A 69 -12.74 -22.33 -5.22
C MET A 69 -13.88 -21.65 -5.98
N GLN A 70 -15.02 -21.40 -5.34
CA GLN A 70 -16.13 -20.67 -5.98
C GLN A 70 -15.79 -19.19 -6.15
N VAL A 71 -15.09 -18.59 -5.17
CA VAL A 71 -14.59 -17.21 -5.27
C VAL A 71 -13.53 -17.11 -6.36
N ILE A 72 -12.59 -18.06 -6.41
CA ILE A 72 -11.55 -18.10 -7.45
C ILE A 72 -12.20 -18.25 -8.84
N ALA A 73 -13.17 -19.15 -8.99
CA ALA A 73 -13.89 -19.33 -10.25
C ALA A 73 -14.60 -18.05 -10.70
N LEU A 74 -15.24 -17.31 -9.77
CA LEU A 74 -15.85 -16.02 -10.08
C LEU A 74 -14.83 -14.97 -10.52
N LEU A 75 -13.67 -14.89 -9.86
CA LEU A 75 -12.60 -13.95 -10.22
C LEU A 75 -11.97 -14.28 -11.59
N MET A 76 -11.96 -15.56 -11.96
CA MET A 76 -11.47 -16.04 -13.25
C MET A 76 -12.51 -15.99 -14.37
N ASP A 77 -13.79 -15.80 -14.04
CA ASP A 77 -14.88 -15.64 -15.01
C ASP A 77 -14.80 -14.27 -15.69
N ARG A 78 -14.13 -14.26 -16.84
CA ARG A 78 -13.87 -13.07 -17.67
C ARG A 78 -15.18 -12.42 -18.14
N ASP A 79 -16.22 -13.22 -18.40
CA ASP A 79 -17.51 -12.73 -18.90
C ASP A 79 -18.36 -12.13 -17.77
N ALA A 80 -18.15 -12.56 -16.53
CA ALA A 80 -18.78 -11.98 -15.35
C ALA A 80 -18.15 -10.67 -14.89
N ALA A 81 -16.90 -10.38 -15.25
CA ALA A 81 -16.16 -9.21 -14.75
C ALA A 81 -16.93 -7.88 -14.91
N SER A 82 -17.54 -7.63 -16.08
CA SER A 82 -18.32 -6.40 -16.32
C SER A 82 -19.60 -6.29 -15.49
N ARG A 83 -20.15 -7.41 -15.01
CA ARG A 83 -21.33 -7.46 -14.13
C ARG A 83 -20.94 -7.31 -12.66
N CYS A 84 -19.78 -7.83 -12.29
CA CYS A 84 -19.33 -7.91 -10.90
C CYS A 84 -18.54 -6.67 -10.46
N PHE A 85 -17.82 -6.00 -11.36
CA PHE A 85 -17.04 -4.80 -11.05
C PHE A 85 -17.81 -3.54 -11.45
N PRO A 86 -18.32 -2.74 -10.49
CA PRO A 86 -19.21 -1.60 -10.78
C PRO A 86 -18.63 -0.55 -11.73
N HIS A 87 -17.30 -0.44 -11.75
CA HIS A 87 -16.59 0.52 -12.58
C HIS A 87 -16.05 -0.08 -13.87
N CYS A 88 -16.15 -1.40 -14.09
CA CYS A 88 -15.66 -2.06 -15.28
C CYS A 88 -16.77 -2.18 -16.32
N ARG A 89 -16.74 -1.36 -17.37
CA ARG A 89 -17.73 -1.43 -18.46
C ARG A 89 -17.39 -2.50 -19.48
N VAL A 90 -16.11 -2.65 -19.77
CA VAL A 90 -15.59 -3.62 -20.74
C VAL A 90 -14.41 -4.31 -20.08
N PHE A 91 -14.41 -5.64 -20.12
CA PHE A 91 -13.27 -6.48 -19.77
C PHE A 91 -13.08 -7.46 -20.92
N LYS A 92 -11.91 -7.42 -21.57
CA LYS A 92 -11.63 -8.27 -22.74
C LYS A 92 -10.23 -8.87 -22.64
N LEU A 93 -10.15 -10.17 -22.95
CA LEU A 93 -8.90 -10.84 -23.22
C LEU A 93 -8.34 -10.35 -24.56
N LEU A 94 -7.08 -9.93 -24.56
CA LEU A 94 -6.33 -9.58 -25.75
C LEU A 94 -5.48 -10.78 -26.21
N GLU A 95 -4.84 -11.46 -25.27
CA GLU A 95 -3.95 -12.59 -25.55
C GLU A 95 -3.94 -13.56 -24.37
N ASP A 96 -3.95 -14.87 -24.67
CA ASP A 96 -3.82 -15.93 -23.67
C ASP A 96 -2.35 -16.38 -23.66
N LEU A 97 -1.68 -16.25 -22.50
CA LEU A 97 -0.25 -16.55 -22.36
C LEU A 97 -0.05 -17.92 -21.69
N SER A 98 -0.91 -18.26 -20.73
CA SER A 98 -0.92 -19.54 -20.03
C SER A 98 -2.27 -19.76 -19.32
N PRO A 99 -2.53 -20.95 -18.73
CA PRO A 99 -3.76 -21.20 -17.97
C PRO A 99 -4.04 -20.22 -16.82
N TYR A 100 -3.02 -19.49 -16.36
CA TYR A 100 -3.11 -18.55 -15.23
C TYR A 100 -2.73 -17.12 -15.61
N GLU A 101 -2.34 -16.87 -16.86
CA GLU A 101 -1.84 -15.57 -17.31
C GLU A 101 -2.46 -15.18 -18.65
N GLY A 102 -2.97 -13.96 -18.72
CA GLY A 102 -3.50 -13.39 -19.94
C GLY A 102 -3.29 -11.88 -19.95
N LEU A 103 -3.20 -11.31 -21.14
CA LEU A 103 -3.21 -9.87 -21.33
C LEU A 103 -4.67 -9.41 -21.46
N PHE A 104 -5.09 -8.48 -20.61
CA PHE A 104 -6.46 -7.97 -20.58
C PHE A 104 -6.51 -6.47 -20.81
N THR A 105 -7.57 -6.01 -21.49
CA THR A 105 -7.96 -4.59 -21.50
C THR A 105 -9.24 -4.41 -20.70
N ALA A 106 -9.26 -3.37 -19.87
CA ALA A 106 -10.42 -2.97 -19.10
C ALA A 106 -10.71 -1.48 -19.32
N TYR A 107 -11.96 -1.15 -19.67
CA TYR A 107 -12.40 0.24 -19.78
C TYR A 107 -13.41 0.57 -18.69
N SER A 108 -13.15 1.66 -18.00
CA SER A 108 -13.98 2.20 -16.93
C SER A 108 -14.39 3.62 -17.29
N ILE A 109 -15.65 3.98 -17.07
CA ILE A 109 -16.10 5.37 -17.20
C ILE A 109 -16.25 5.93 -15.79
N PHE A 110 -15.29 6.75 -15.38
CA PHE A 110 -15.40 7.54 -14.17
C PHE A 110 -16.24 8.78 -14.51
N ARG A 111 -17.51 8.77 -14.09
CA ARG A 111 -18.28 10.01 -14.02
C ARG A 111 -17.87 10.68 -12.72
N GLY A 112 -17.16 11.80 -12.81
CA GLY A 112 -16.87 12.62 -11.64
C GLY A 112 -18.19 13.02 -10.99
N HIS A 113 -18.31 12.74 -9.70
CA HIS A 113 -19.31 13.34 -8.83
C HIS A 113 -18.76 14.63 -8.24
#